data_AF-A0A9N9FFP4-F1
#
_entry.id   AF-A0A9N9FFP4-F1
#
_cell.length_a   1.000
_cell.length_b   1.000
_cell.length_c   1.000
_cell.angle_alpha   90.00
_cell.angle_beta   90.00
_cell.angle_gamma   90.00
#
_symmetry.space_group_name_H-M   'P 1'
#
loop_
_entity.id
_entity.type
_entity.pdbx_description
1 polymer ?
#
loop_
_entity_poly.entity_id
_entity_poly.type
_entity_poly.pdbx_seq_one_letter_code
_entity_poly.pdbx_strand_id
1 'polypeptide(L)'
;MTFTHTVKAKNGTNVKPSNKHTIEEFQEKSKNEQISLNMDWEEESNLLPDVEDEETVKSLAKMTYNAYTEEADGDWYDLGENYGVVGFAFLRVDENIATNQSLSNSSFGWESDGVRGHVFSDEDNELLIISIKGTSMGIGAGPTVPKDKLNDNLLFSCCCAKVDPSWKTVCDCHIGGFDCNLDCLQDSVDVQERYYTVTRNLFKFISDAYPKSKIWLTGHSLGGALSSLVGLTYGIPVVAYESPGERLPAKRLHLPGPPAIPYEKMNIWHIGHSADPIFMGGMSSSCYLGGYAMETKCHLGKSSMFDVIGKYKWHLNIQNHRIRVVIDDILNKWEWEYPEYLVESECEDCGAWNFIENMNNQ
;
A
#
# COMPACT_ATOMS: atom_id res chain seq x y z
N MET A 1 -24.51 7.82 12.21
CA MET A 1 -24.70 6.54 12.89
C MET A 1 -23.44 6.28 13.69
N THR A 2 -23.55 6.19 15.02
CA THR A 2 -22.44 5.81 15.88
C THR A 2 -22.28 4.30 15.79
N PHE A 3 -21.36 3.86 14.94
CA PHE A 3 -20.96 2.47 14.91
C PHE A 3 -20.22 2.16 16.22
N THR A 4 -20.63 1.10 16.91
CA THR A 4 -20.03 0.56 18.15
C THR A 4 -18.71 -0.16 17.87
N HIS A 5 -17.89 0.42 16.99
CA HIS A 5 -16.70 -0.18 16.40
C HIS A 5 -15.44 0.56 16.86
N THR A 6 -14.34 -0.17 17.04
CA THR A 6 -13.02 0.42 17.31
C THR A 6 -12.50 1.26 16.13
N VAL A 7 -12.94 1.01 14.89
CA VAL A 7 -12.81 1.97 13.79
C VAL A 7 -14.10 2.78 13.58
N LYS A 8 -13.95 4.09 13.52
CA LYS A 8 -15.00 5.04 13.20
C LYS A 8 -14.92 5.46 11.76
N ALA A 9 -16.06 5.89 11.26
CA ALA A 9 -16.22 6.30 9.89
C ALA A 9 -16.94 7.63 9.80
N LYS A 10 -16.57 8.42 8.79
CA LYS A 10 -17.23 9.69 8.47
C LYS A 10 -17.69 9.71 7.04
N ASN A 11 -18.78 10.45 6.80
CA ASN A 11 -19.21 10.72 5.44
C ASN A 11 -18.17 11.60 4.76
N GLY A 12 -17.78 11.22 3.55
CA GLY A 12 -16.96 12.04 2.70
C GLY A 12 -17.27 11.78 1.24
N THR A 13 -16.38 12.25 0.38
CA THR A 13 -16.54 12.18 -1.06
C THR A 13 -15.40 11.36 -1.65
N ASN A 14 -15.74 10.34 -2.40
CA ASN A 14 -14.82 9.61 -3.26
C ASN A 14 -14.82 10.23 -4.66
N VAL A 15 -13.67 10.17 -5.32
CA VAL A 15 -13.53 10.52 -6.74
C VAL A 15 -13.31 9.23 -7.51
N LYS A 16 -14.16 8.93 -8.49
CA LYS A 16 -14.02 7.77 -9.37
C LYS A 16 -14.16 8.16 -10.84
N PRO A 17 -13.63 7.37 -11.78
CA PRO A 17 -13.81 7.66 -13.19
C PRO A 17 -15.30 7.58 -13.54
N SER A 18 -15.80 8.48 -14.40
CA SER A 18 -17.17 8.38 -14.90
C SER A 18 -17.40 7.03 -15.61
N ASN A 19 -18.65 6.55 -15.60
CA ASN A 19 -19.06 5.27 -16.21
C ASN A 19 -18.80 5.16 -17.72
N LYS A 20 -18.22 6.19 -18.36
CA LYS A 20 -17.88 6.20 -19.78
C LYS A 20 -16.65 5.33 -20.08
N HIS A 21 -15.74 5.12 -19.13
CA HIS A 21 -14.51 4.37 -19.32
C HIS A 21 -14.10 3.60 -18.06
N THR A 22 -13.56 2.39 -18.23
CA THR A 22 -12.96 1.62 -17.14
C THR A 22 -11.56 2.14 -16.80
N ILE A 23 -11.03 1.78 -15.62
CA ILE A 23 -9.66 2.14 -15.25
C ILE A 23 -8.67 1.41 -16.15
N GLU A 24 -8.99 0.20 -16.56
CA GLU A 24 -8.21 -0.57 -17.52
C GLU A 24 -8.13 0.15 -18.88
N GLU A 25 -9.25 0.70 -19.38
CA GLU A 25 -9.26 1.51 -20.60
C GLU A 25 -8.43 2.80 -20.44
N PHE A 26 -8.43 3.41 -19.26
CA PHE A 26 -7.59 4.58 -18.98
C PHE A 26 -6.10 4.22 -19.01
N GLN A 27 -5.71 3.14 -18.32
CA GLN A 27 -4.32 2.68 -18.29
C GLN A 27 -3.84 2.30 -19.70
N GLU A 28 -4.66 1.58 -20.47
CA GLU A 28 -4.34 1.18 -21.84
C GLU A 28 -4.14 2.40 -22.76
N LYS A 29 -5.04 3.39 -22.69
CA LYS A 29 -4.91 4.62 -23.49
C LYS A 29 -3.74 5.50 -23.04
N SER A 30 -3.51 5.64 -21.73
CA SER A 30 -2.35 6.35 -21.20
C SER A 30 -1.05 5.71 -21.69
N LYS A 31 -0.97 4.38 -21.64
CA LYS A 31 0.19 3.61 -22.11
C LYS A 31 0.42 3.71 -23.61
N ASN A 32 -0.62 3.56 -24.42
CA ASN A 32 -0.50 3.43 -25.88
C ASN A 32 -0.56 4.75 -26.65
N GLU A 33 -1.29 5.74 -26.14
CA GLU A 33 -1.60 6.97 -26.88
C GLU A 33 -0.94 8.21 -26.27
N GLN A 34 -0.25 8.10 -25.12
CA GLN A 34 0.27 9.23 -24.32
C GLN A 34 -0.76 10.33 -24.08
N ILE A 35 -2.06 9.98 -24.08
CA ILE A 35 -3.14 10.94 -23.88
C ILE A 35 -3.34 11.09 -22.38
N SER A 36 -3.03 12.29 -21.86
CA SER A 36 -3.66 12.82 -20.65
C SER A 36 -5.15 12.93 -20.94
N LEU A 37 -5.89 11.83 -20.79
CA LEU A 37 -7.33 11.88 -20.91
C LEU A 37 -7.82 12.80 -19.80
N ASN A 38 -8.38 13.95 -20.18
CA ASN A 38 -9.28 14.68 -19.30
C ASN A 38 -10.50 13.80 -19.12
N MET A 39 -10.38 12.79 -18.26
CA MET A 39 -11.51 11.97 -17.85
C MET A 39 -12.44 12.84 -17.04
N ASP A 40 -13.74 12.76 -17.35
CA ASP A 40 -14.77 13.26 -16.44
C ASP A 40 -14.71 12.37 -15.18
N TRP A 41 -14.36 12.96 -14.04
CA TRP A 41 -14.40 12.30 -12.73
C TRP A 41 -15.72 12.63 -12.03
N GLU A 42 -16.31 11.63 -11.39
CA GLU A 42 -17.54 11.79 -10.63
C GLU A 42 -17.22 11.74 -9.14
N GLU A 43 -17.83 12.67 -8.41
CA GLU A 43 -17.82 12.70 -6.96
C GLU A 43 -19.02 11.91 -6.44
N GLU A 44 -18.77 10.91 -5.58
CA GLU A 44 -19.82 10.15 -4.92
C GLU A 44 -19.65 10.18 -3.41
N SER A 45 -20.77 10.19 -2.68
CA SER A 45 -20.72 10.05 -1.23
C SER A 45 -20.24 8.64 -0.88
N ASN A 46 -19.22 8.57 -0.03
CA ASN A 46 -18.76 7.31 0.51
C ASN A 46 -18.49 7.42 2.01
N LEU A 47 -18.39 6.25 2.64
CA LEU A 47 -18.02 6.12 4.03
C LEU A 47 -16.50 5.96 4.12
N LEU A 48 -15.83 6.96 4.71
CA LEU A 48 -14.37 7.04 4.81
C LEU A 48 -13.92 6.73 6.24
N PRO A 49 -12.71 6.16 6.43
CA PRO A 49 -12.13 6.03 7.76
C PRO A 49 -11.96 7.41 8.41
N ASP A 50 -12.33 7.53 9.68
CA ASP A 50 -12.09 8.77 10.41
C ASP A 50 -10.65 8.83 10.92
N VAL A 51 -9.74 9.30 10.07
CA VAL A 51 -8.31 9.39 10.37
C VAL A 51 -7.93 10.43 11.44
N GLU A 52 -8.89 11.24 11.89
CA GLU A 52 -8.74 12.16 13.02
C GLU A 52 -9.08 11.49 14.36
N ASP A 53 -9.74 10.32 14.33
CA ASP A 53 -10.02 9.53 15.52
C ASP A 53 -8.83 8.60 15.84
N GLU A 54 -8.21 8.82 17.00
CA GLU A 54 -7.01 8.07 17.38
C GLU A 54 -7.23 6.56 17.47
N GLU A 55 -8.40 6.13 17.95
CA GLU A 55 -8.71 4.70 18.08
C GLU A 55 -8.90 4.05 16.71
N THR A 56 -9.44 4.77 15.74
CA THR A 56 -9.50 4.33 14.34
C THR A 56 -8.11 4.09 13.77
N VAL A 57 -7.20 5.05 13.97
CA VAL A 57 -5.80 4.93 13.53
C VAL A 57 -5.10 3.77 14.23
N LYS A 58 -5.21 3.65 15.57
CA LYS A 58 -4.62 2.53 16.32
C LYS A 58 -5.18 1.18 15.89
N SER A 59 -6.47 1.09 15.61
CA SER A 59 -7.12 -0.17 15.23
C SER A 59 -6.71 -0.62 13.84
N LEU A 60 -6.63 0.29 12.87
CA LEU A 60 -6.09 -0.01 11.55
C LEU A 60 -4.61 -0.41 11.63
N ALA A 61 -3.79 0.27 12.44
CA ALA A 61 -2.41 -0.11 12.66
C ALA A 61 -2.27 -1.54 13.22
N LYS A 62 -3.09 -1.91 14.22
CA LYS A 62 -3.15 -3.28 14.76
C LYS A 62 -3.54 -4.31 13.69
N MET A 63 -4.53 -4.01 12.85
CA MET A 63 -4.88 -4.86 11.70
C MET A 63 -3.69 -5.07 10.76
N THR A 64 -2.89 -4.02 10.51
CA THR A 64 -1.65 -4.16 9.70
C THR A 64 -0.56 -4.98 10.37
N TYR A 65 -0.45 -4.94 11.71
CA TYR A 65 0.44 -5.84 12.42
C TYR A 65 0.01 -7.30 12.22
N ASN A 66 -1.28 -7.56 12.42
CA ASN A 66 -1.85 -8.89 12.33
C ASN A 66 -1.67 -9.52 10.94
N ALA A 67 -1.57 -8.72 9.87
CA ALA A 67 -1.24 -9.21 8.51
C ALA A 67 0.12 -9.95 8.41
N TYR A 68 1.02 -9.78 9.38
CA TYR A 68 2.33 -10.46 9.42
C TYR A 68 2.33 -11.84 10.06
N THR A 69 1.22 -12.27 10.67
CA THR A 69 1.11 -13.53 11.42
C THR A 69 -0.17 -14.27 11.04
N GLU A 70 -0.16 -15.60 11.13
CA GLU A 70 -1.42 -16.35 11.14
C GLU A 70 -2.10 -16.17 12.50
N GLU A 71 -3.43 -16.10 12.53
CA GLU A 71 -4.20 -15.91 13.78
C GLU A 71 -3.88 -16.99 14.83
N ALA A 72 -3.54 -18.21 14.38
CA ALA A 72 -3.21 -19.34 15.23
C ALA A 72 -1.84 -19.22 15.93
N ASP A 73 -0.96 -18.31 15.52
CA ASP A 73 0.41 -18.22 16.03
C ASP A 73 0.53 -17.46 17.37
N GLY A 74 -0.56 -16.86 17.86
CA GLY A 74 -0.64 -16.22 19.17
C GLY A 74 0.05 -14.85 19.32
N ASP A 75 0.79 -14.39 18.30
CA ASP A 75 1.32 -13.03 18.22
C ASP A 75 0.35 -12.13 17.42
N TRP A 76 -0.79 -11.84 18.04
CA TRP A 76 -1.92 -11.14 17.43
C TRP A 76 -2.40 -10.00 18.35
N TYR A 77 -2.56 -8.79 17.82
CA TYR A 77 -3.20 -7.72 18.56
C TYR A 77 -4.70 -7.96 18.65
N ASP A 78 -5.22 -7.87 19.87
CA ASP A 78 -6.65 -7.88 20.12
C ASP A 78 -7.32 -6.65 19.47
N LEU A 79 -8.33 -6.93 18.64
CA LEU A 79 -9.13 -5.94 17.92
C LEU A 79 -10.49 -5.67 18.61
N GLY A 80 -10.77 -6.39 19.71
CA GLY A 80 -12.04 -6.37 20.44
C GLY A 80 -13.06 -7.39 19.92
N GLU A 81 -14.15 -7.58 20.66
CA GLU A 81 -15.20 -8.58 20.36
C GLU A 81 -15.99 -8.29 19.05
N ASN A 82 -15.96 -7.04 18.59
CA ASN A 82 -16.80 -6.56 17.48
C ASN A 82 -16.12 -6.66 16.10
N TYR A 83 -14.88 -7.15 16.04
CA TYR A 83 -14.15 -7.42 14.80
C TYR A 83 -13.88 -8.90 14.66
N GLY A 84 -14.57 -9.50 13.68
CA GLY A 84 -14.24 -10.84 13.21
C GLY A 84 -13.22 -10.77 12.08
N VAL A 85 -12.47 -11.86 11.89
CA VAL A 85 -11.72 -12.07 10.66
C VAL A 85 -12.59 -12.91 9.72
N VAL A 86 -12.87 -12.45 8.50
CA VAL A 86 -13.81 -13.11 7.58
C VAL A 86 -13.17 -14.32 6.94
N GLY A 87 -13.65 -15.52 7.26
CA GLY A 87 -13.20 -16.76 6.62
C GLY A 87 -13.68 -16.90 5.18
N PHE A 88 -12.77 -17.04 4.20
CA PHE A 88 -13.10 -17.25 2.78
C PHE A 88 -13.45 -18.72 2.43
N ALA A 89 -13.86 -19.51 3.42
CA ALA A 89 -14.21 -20.91 3.21
C ALA A 89 -15.42 -21.12 2.28
N PHE A 90 -16.27 -20.09 2.11
CA PHE A 90 -17.48 -20.16 1.30
C PHE A 90 -17.29 -19.97 -0.21
N LEU A 91 -16.06 -19.71 -0.70
CA LEU A 91 -15.77 -19.55 -2.13
C LEU A 91 -14.92 -20.69 -2.72
N ARG A 92 -14.75 -21.80 -1.99
CA ARG A 92 -14.31 -23.05 -2.63
C ARG A 92 -15.46 -23.57 -3.49
N VAL A 93 -15.25 -23.52 -4.80
CA VAL A 93 -16.08 -24.18 -5.82
C VAL A 93 -15.90 -25.70 -5.68
N ASP A 94 -16.47 -26.28 -4.63
CA ASP A 94 -16.74 -27.71 -4.55
C ASP A 94 -17.95 -27.90 -3.62
N GLU A 95 -19.10 -28.20 -4.23
CA GLU A 95 -20.47 -28.22 -3.68
C GLU A 95 -20.74 -29.23 -2.54
N ASN A 96 -19.74 -29.76 -1.82
CA ASN A 96 -19.98 -30.90 -0.91
C ASN A 96 -19.26 -30.89 0.43
N ILE A 97 -19.02 -29.75 1.09
CA ILE A 97 -18.65 -29.76 2.52
C ILE A 97 -19.40 -28.67 3.28
N ALA A 98 -20.60 -29.03 3.75
CA ALA A 98 -21.26 -28.35 4.86
C ALA A 98 -20.78 -29.01 6.17
N THR A 99 -19.94 -28.33 6.96
CA THR A 99 -19.78 -28.64 8.38
C THR A 99 -19.54 -27.38 9.20
N ASN A 100 -20.32 -27.24 10.27
CA ASN A 100 -20.23 -26.24 11.34
C ASN A 100 -18.89 -26.33 12.09
N GLN A 101 -17.82 -25.88 11.44
CA GLN A 101 -16.55 -25.57 12.09
C GLN A 101 -16.40 -24.05 11.97
N SER A 102 -16.23 -23.36 13.10
CA SER A 102 -15.79 -21.96 13.11
C SER A 102 -14.49 -21.90 12.31
N LEU A 103 -14.57 -21.37 11.09
CA LEU A 103 -13.47 -21.38 10.14
C LEU A 103 -12.57 -20.18 10.44
N SER A 104 -11.58 -20.41 11.31
CA SER A 104 -10.38 -19.58 11.48
C SER A 104 -9.50 -19.63 10.21
N ASN A 105 -10.03 -19.19 9.06
CA ASN A 105 -9.42 -19.37 7.73
C ASN A 105 -9.67 -18.14 6.83
N SER A 106 -9.28 -16.99 7.35
CA SER A 106 -9.64 -15.62 6.93
C SER A 106 -8.46 -14.81 6.35
N SER A 107 -7.42 -15.56 6.02
CA SER A 107 -6.12 -15.09 5.58
C SER A 107 -5.89 -15.49 4.12
N PHE A 108 -5.13 -14.71 3.37
CA PHE A 108 -4.76 -15.04 2.00
C PHE A 108 -3.23 -15.13 1.82
N GLY A 109 -2.79 -15.96 0.88
CA GLY A 109 -1.40 -16.03 0.41
C GLY A 109 -0.42 -16.81 1.30
N TRP A 110 -0.90 -17.42 2.38
CA TRP A 110 -0.05 -18.15 3.34
C TRP A 110 0.47 -19.48 2.79
N GLU A 111 -0.25 -20.05 1.81
CA GLU A 111 0.10 -21.25 1.08
C GLU A 111 1.23 -21.09 0.05
N SER A 112 1.62 -19.85 -0.27
CA SER A 112 2.64 -19.54 -1.26
C SER A 112 3.56 -18.39 -0.83
N ASP A 113 4.51 -18.02 -1.68
CA ASP A 113 5.48 -16.95 -1.46
C ASP A 113 5.01 -15.57 -1.96
N GLY A 114 3.71 -15.40 -2.23
CA GLY A 114 3.12 -14.18 -2.78
C GLY A 114 2.57 -13.19 -1.75
N VAL A 115 1.68 -12.31 -2.22
CA VAL A 115 0.99 -11.29 -1.42
C VAL A 115 0.15 -11.95 -0.33
N ARG A 116 0.28 -11.45 0.91
CA ARG A 116 -0.37 -12.01 2.10
C ARG A 116 -1.14 -10.96 2.89
N GLY A 117 -2.04 -11.43 3.74
CA GLY A 117 -2.79 -10.58 4.64
C GLY A 117 -4.09 -11.21 5.10
N HIS A 118 -5.00 -10.35 5.57
CA HIS A 118 -6.30 -10.75 6.14
C HIS A 118 -7.40 -9.80 5.68
N VAL A 119 -8.64 -10.26 5.78
CA VAL A 119 -9.83 -9.43 5.60
C VAL A 119 -10.61 -9.41 6.90
N PHE A 120 -10.72 -8.23 7.48
CA PHE A 120 -11.49 -7.98 8.70
C PHE A 120 -12.89 -7.50 8.34
N SER A 121 -13.90 -7.88 9.12
CA SER A 121 -15.24 -7.31 9.00
C SER A 121 -15.83 -6.94 10.34
N ASP A 122 -16.83 -6.07 10.26
CA ASP A 122 -17.86 -5.96 11.27
C ASP A 122 -18.79 -7.19 11.28
N GLU A 123 -19.66 -7.27 12.28
CA GLU A 123 -20.59 -8.39 12.50
C GLU A 123 -21.53 -8.63 11.32
N ASP A 124 -21.96 -7.55 10.65
CA ASP A 124 -22.94 -7.59 9.56
C ASP A 124 -22.28 -7.68 8.16
N ASN A 125 -20.95 -7.66 8.06
CA ASN A 125 -20.18 -7.51 6.82
C ASN A 125 -20.56 -6.25 6.02
N GLU A 126 -21.00 -5.17 6.68
CA GLU A 126 -21.23 -3.89 6.01
C GLU A 126 -19.91 -3.17 5.68
N LEU A 127 -18.87 -3.40 6.48
CA LEU A 127 -17.53 -2.86 6.28
C LEU A 127 -16.48 -3.97 6.27
N LEU A 128 -15.76 -4.09 5.16
CA LEU A 128 -14.59 -4.93 5.02
C LEU A 128 -13.32 -4.08 5.03
N ILE A 129 -12.32 -4.52 5.78
CA ILE A 129 -10.99 -3.90 5.81
C ILE A 129 -9.99 -4.95 5.36
N ILE A 130 -9.42 -4.74 4.17
CA ILE A 130 -8.39 -5.62 3.62
C ILE A 130 -7.04 -5.12 4.09
N SER A 131 -6.36 -5.91 4.92
CA SER A 131 -5.03 -5.60 5.40
C SER A 131 -3.98 -6.38 4.62
N ILE A 132 -3.02 -5.66 4.04
CA ILE A 132 -1.97 -6.24 3.20
C ILE A 132 -0.65 -6.22 3.95
N LYS A 133 -0.01 -7.39 4.03
CA LYS A 133 1.31 -7.59 4.61
C LYS A 133 2.38 -6.91 3.76
N GLY A 134 3.32 -6.23 4.42
CA GLY A 134 4.54 -5.75 3.77
C GLY A 134 5.69 -6.75 3.80
N THR A 135 6.90 -6.26 3.53
CA THR A 135 8.10 -7.08 3.39
C THR A 135 8.50 -7.74 4.69
N SER A 136 8.83 -9.03 4.62
CA SER A 136 9.48 -9.71 5.75
C SER A 136 11.00 -9.52 5.68
N MET A 137 11.61 -9.09 6.78
CA MET A 137 13.06 -8.88 6.88
C MET A 137 13.63 -9.62 8.10
N GLY A 138 14.77 -10.30 7.94
CA GLY A 138 15.48 -10.97 9.05
C GLY A 138 15.82 -12.44 8.80
N ILE A 139 16.49 -13.06 9.77
CA ILE A 139 16.85 -14.50 9.73
C ILE A 139 15.56 -15.31 9.93
N GLY A 140 15.23 -16.18 8.99
CA GLY A 140 14.00 -16.99 9.05
C GLY A 140 12.73 -16.20 8.70
N ALA A 141 12.83 -15.06 8.01
CA ALA A 141 11.72 -14.18 7.63
C ALA A 141 10.71 -14.78 6.61
N GLY A 142 10.72 -16.10 6.42
CA GLY A 142 9.73 -16.83 5.65
C GLY A 142 9.98 -16.86 4.15
N PRO A 143 9.05 -17.47 3.40
CA PRO A 143 9.24 -17.75 1.96
C PRO A 143 9.00 -16.54 1.07
N THR A 144 8.31 -15.48 1.53
CA THR A 144 7.95 -14.31 0.69
C THR A 144 9.14 -13.37 0.41
N VAL A 145 10.19 -13.41 1.24
CA VAL A 145 11.32 -12.46 1.22
C VAL A 145 11.89 -12.20 -0.19
N PRO A 146 12.15 -13.22 -1.04
CA PRO A 146 12.71 -12.97 -2.37
C PRO A 146 11.77 -12.18 -3.28
N LYS A 147 10.45 -12.46 -3.23
CA LYS A 147 9.45 -11.76 -4.05
C LYS A 147 9.12 -10.39 -3.48
N ASP A 148 9.09 -10.25 -2.16
CA ASP A 148 8.93 -8.95 -1.49
C ASP A 148 10.05 -8.00 -1.94
N LYS A 149 11.31 -8.44 -1.81
CA LYS A 149 12.50 -7.68 -2.23
C LYS A 149 12.52 -7.33 -3.71
N LEU A 150 12.07 -8.24 -4.57
CA LEU A 150 11.95 -7.98 -5.99
C LEU A 150 10.97 -6.83 -6.27
N ASN A 151 9.79 -6.87 -5.65
CA ASN A 151 8.77 -5.84 -5.85
C ASN A 151 9.17 -4.51 -5.18
N ASP A 152 9.78 -4.53 -4.00
CA ASP A 152 10.34 -3.33 -3.36
C ASP A 152 11.32 -2.61 -4.30
N ASN A 153 12.29 -3.37 -4.83
CA ASN A 153 13.30 -2.83 -5.74
C ASN A 153 12.71 -2.36 -7.07
N LEU A 154 11.65 -2.99 -7.59
CA LEU A 154 11.02 -2.54 -8.83
C LEU A 154 10.20 -1.27 -8.63
N LEU A 155 9.46 -1.18 -7.52
CA LEU A 155 8.55 -0.07 -7.24
C LEU A 155 9.29 1.18 -6.74
N PHE A 156 10.27 1.01 -5.86
CA PHE A 156 10.83 2.12 -5.07
C PHE A 156 12.27 2.48 -5.42
N SER A 157 12.88 1.81 -6.41
CA SER A 157 14.16 2.26 -6.98
C SER A 157 13.97 3.11 -8.22
N CYS A 158 14.94 3.96 -8.49
CA CYS A 158 14.93 4.84 -9.64
C CYS A 158 15.18 4.09 -10.95
N CYS A 159 16.05 3.08 -10.98
CA CYS A 159 16.31 2.29 -12.18
C CYS A 159 16.67 0.84 -11.84
N CYS A 160 15.67 0.04 -11.49
CA CYS A 160 15.80 -1.40 -11.24
C CYS A 160 16.92 -1.81 -10.27
N ALA A 161 16.99 -1.11 -9.14
CA ALA A 161 18.00 -1.28 -8.09
C ALA A 161 19.43 -1.15 -8.61
N LYS A 162 19.63 -0.31 -9.64
CA LYS A 162 20.96 0.10 -10.07
C LYS A 162 21.54 1.10 -9.07
N VAL A 163 22.25 0.57 -8.08
CA VAL A 163 22.92 1.38 -7.05
C VAL A 163 24.42 1.52 -7.35
N ASP A 164 25.15 0.41 -7.40
CA ASP A 164 26.58 0.37 -7.72
C ASP A 164 27.00 -1.01 -8.29
N PRO A 165 28.26 -1.21 -8.71
CA PRO A 165 28.71 -2.46 -9.33
C PRO A 165 28.61 -3.72 -8.47
N SER A 166 28.42 -3.62 -7.15
CA SER A 166 28.25 -4.77 -6.25
C SER A 166 26.83 -5.34 -6.27
N TRP A 167 25.87 -4.62 -6.86
CA TRP A 167 24.46 -5.03 -6.94
C TRP A 167 24.12 -5.66 -8.29
N LYS A 168 23.18 -6.61 -8.25
CA LYS A 168 22.48 -7.08 -9.44
C LYS A 168 21.16 -6.33 -9.58
N THR A 169 20.90 -5.81 -10.78
CA THR A 169 19.64 -5.16 -11.09
C THR A 169 18.49 -6.18 -11.08
N VAL A 170 17.27 -5.69 -10.83
CA VAL A 170 16.05 -6.51 -10.85
C VAL A 170 15.36 -6.54 -12.21
N CYS A 171 15.85 -5.75 -13.16
CA CYS A 171 15.46 -5.72 -14.56
C CYS A 171 16.62 -5.13 -15.40
N ASP A 172 16.53 -5.20 -16.72
CA ASP A 172 17.58 -4.77 -17.65
C ASP A 172 17.30 -3.41 -18.33
N CYS A 173 16.61 -2.50 -17.63
CA CYS A 173 16.27 -1.17 -18.18
C CYS A 173 17.38 -0.12 -18.05
N HIS A 174 18.46 -0.40 -17.31
CA HIS A 174 19.60 0.52 -17.19
C HIS A 174 20.39 0.59 -18.50
N ILE A 175 20.64 1.80 -18.98
CA ILE A 175 21.35 2.03 -20.25
C ILE A 175 22.83 2.28 -19.97
N GLY A 176 23.12 3.25 -19.10
CA GLY A 176 24.47 3.68 -18.78
C GLY A 176 24.45 4.98 -17.98
N GLY A 177 25.44 5.19 -17.10
CA GLY A 177 25.44 6.37 -16.23
C GLY A 177 24.13 6.49 -15.43
N PHE A 178 23.48 7.64 -15.53
CA PHE A 178 22.17 7.94 -14.94
C PHE A 178 21.00 7.82 -15.95
N ASP A 179 21.22 7.15 -17.08
CA ASP A 179 20.19 6.97 -18.10
C ASP A 179 19.46 5.63 -17.92
N CYS A 180 18.13 5.66 -17.95
CA CYS A 180 17.26 4.50 -17.79
C CYS A 180 16.13 4.50 -18.81
N ASN A 181 15.80 3.33 -19.36
CA ASN A 181 14.69 3.16 -20.31
C ASN A 181 13.34 3.23 -19.56
N LEU A 182 12.53 4.25 -19.83
CA LEU A 182 11.24 4.44 -19.17
C LEU A 182 10.20 3.40 -19.59
N ASP A 183 10.12 3.09 -20.89
CA ASP A 183 9.16 2.12 -21.42
C ASP A 183 9.39 0.74 -20.77
N CYS A 184 10.66 0.34 -20.70
CA CYS A 184 11.09 -0.88 -20.04
C CYS A 184 10.74 -0.88 -18.54
N LEU A 185 10.91 0.25 -17.84
CA LEU A 185 10.55 0.35 -16.43
C LEU A 185 9.05 0.17 -16.23
N GLN A 186 8.23 0.79 -17.07
CA GLN A 186 6.77 0.65 -17.05
C GLN A 186 6.34 -0.81 -17.30
N ASP A 187 6.93 -1.46 -18.30
CA ASP A 187 6.68 -2.86 -18.59
C ASP A 187 7.14 -3.80 -17.46
N SER A 188 8.22 -3.44 -16.75
CA SER A 188 8.75 -4.29 -15.67
C SER A 188 7.85 -4.36 -14.44
N VAL A 189 7.04 -3.32 -14.18
CA VAL A 189 6.13 -3.23 -13.03
C VAL A 189 4.71 -3.71 -13.36
N ASP A 190 4.30 -3.67 -14.63
CA ASP A 190 2.97 -4.07 -15.11
C ASP A 190 2.99 -5.49 -15.72
N VAL A 191 3.37 -6.48 -14.90
CA VAL A 191 3.36 -7.91 -15.28
C VAL A 191 2.43 -8.68 -14.33
N GLN A 192 1.82 -9.78 -14.80
CA GLN A 192 0.79 -10.51 -14.05
C GLN A 192 1.27 -11.01 -12.68
N GLU A 193 2.54 -11.39 -12.56
CA GLU A 193 3.12 -11.92 -11.33
C GLU A 193 3.61 -10.83 -10.37
N ARG A 194 3.52 -9.54 -10.74
CA ARG A 194 3.91 -8.43 -9.86
C ARG A 194 2.87 -8.19 -8.79
N TYR A 195 3.33 -7.77 -7.62
CA TYR A 195 2.48 -7.63 -6.44
C TYR A 195 1.35 -6.62 -6.65
N TYR A 196 1.56 -5.56 -7.42
CA TYR A 196 0.48 -4.65 -7.79
C TYR A 196 -0.66 -5.40 -8.50
N THR A 197 -0.35 -6.16 -9.56
CA THR A 197 -1.34 -6.94 -10.31
C THR A 197 -2.03 -8.00 -9.46
N VAL A 198 -1.26 -8.74 -8.65
CA VAL A 198 -1.79 -9.75 -7.73
C VAL A 198 -2.75 -9.13 -6.72
N THR A 199 -2.37 -8.00 -6.13
CA THR A 199 -3.20 -7.28 -5.15
C THR A 199 -4.47 -6.72 -5.77
N ARG A 200 -4.36 -6.15 -6.98
CA ARG A 200 -5.51 -5.66 -7.75
C ARG A 200 -6.53 -6.78 -8.01
N ASN A 201 -6.06 -7.96 -8.42
CA ASN A 201 -6.90 -9.13 -8.67
C ASN A 201 -7.58 -9.63 -7.39
N LEU A 202 -6.84 -9.66 -6.27
CA LEU A 202 -7.40 -10.01 -4.95
C LEU A 202 -8.51 -9.05 -4.54
N PHE A 203 -8.29 -7.74 -4.66
CA PHE A 203 -9.31 -6.74 -4.37
C PHE A 203 -10.56 -6.96 -5.22
N LYS A 204 -10.39 -7.15 -6.55
CA LYS A 204 -11.51 -7.39 -7.46
C LYS A 204 -12.31 -8.62 -7.05
N PHE A 205 -11.63 -9.72 -6.72
CA PHE A 205 -12.28 -10.94 -6.25
C PHE A 205 -13.13 -10.71 -4.99
N ILE A 206 -12.59 -9.98 -4.00
CA ILE A 206 -13.33 -9.64 -2.77
C ILE A 206 -14.50 -8.72 -3.07
N SER A 207 -14.28 -7.66 -3.86
CA SER A 207 -15.33 -6.70 -4.23
C SER A 207 -16.48 -7.37 -5.00
N ASP A 208 -16.19 -8.32 -5.88
CA ASP A 208 -17.19 -9.07 -6.64
C ASP A 208 -17.98 -10.03 -5.73
N ALA A 209 -17.32 -10.60 -4.71
CA ALA A 209 -17.97 -11.47 -3.72
C ALA A 209 -18.85 -10.70 -2.71
N TYR A 210 -18.51 -9.44 -2.42
CA TYR A 210 -19.18 -8.60 -1.43
C TYR A 210 -19.68 -7.27 -2.03
N PRO A 211 -20.59 -7.31 -3.02
CA PRO A 211 -20.95 -6.13 -3.82
C PRO A 211 -21.73 -5.04 -3.05
N LYS A 212 -22.18 -5.34 -1.83
CA LYS A 212 -22.91 -4.40 -0.96
C LYS A 212 -22.04 -3.82 0.16
N SER A 213 -20.87 -4.42 0.41
CA SER A 213 -20.01 -4.01 1.50
C SER A 213 -19.21 -2.77 1.10
N LYS A 214 -18.95 -1.92 2.09
CA LYS A 214 -17.92 -0.89 2.00
C LYS A 214 -16.58 -1.56 2.19
N ILE A 215 -15.58 -1.18 1.40
CA ILE A 215 -14.24 -1.76 1.47
C ILE A 215 -13.25 -0.65 1.74
N TRP A 216 -12.39 -0.83 2.73
CA TRP A 216 -11.19 -0.03 2.95
C TRP A 216 -9.94 -0.90 2.79
N LEU A 217 -8.83 -0.29 2.41
CA LEU A 217 -7.53 -0.93 2.38
C LEU A 217 -6.64 -0.36 3.48
N THR A 218 -5.82 -1.22 4.07
CA THR A 218 -4.76 -0.80 4.97
C THR A 218 -3.54 -1.69 4.78
N GLY A 219 -2.38 -1.18 5.15
CA GLY A 219 -1.14 -1.94 5.02
C GLY A 219 0.02 -1.19 5.61
N HIS A 220 1.10 -1.92 5.85
CA HIS A 220 2.35 -1.37 6.35
C HIS A 220 3.48 -1.62 5.35
N SER A 221 4.44 -0.69 5.24
CA SER A 221 5.60 -0.83 4.35
C SER A 221 5.15 -1.09 2.89
N LEU A 222 5.73 -2.08 2.20
CA LEU A 222 5.28 -2.55 0.89
C LEU A 222 3.76 -2.79 0.80
N GLY A 223 3.14 -3.33 1.86
CA GLY A 223 1.70 -3.58 1.90
C GLY A 223 0.89 -2.29 1.86
N GLY A 224 1.36 -1.24 2.55
CA GLY A 224 0.74 0.08 2.53
C GLY A 224 0.83 0.76 1.16
N ALA A 225 1.99 0.65 0.51
CA ALA A 225 2.16 1.15 -0.85
C ALA A 225 1.27 0.40 -1.87
N LEU A 226 1.16 -0.93 -1.75
CA LEU A 226 0.23 -1.72 -2.58
C LEU A 226 -1.23 -1.33 -2.34
N SER A 227 -1.63 -1.14 -1.07
CA SER A 227 -2.95 -0.62 -0.71
C SER A 227 -3.20 0.73 -1.36
N SER A 228 -2.23 1.66 -1.31
CA SER A 228 -2.33 2.99 -1.93
C SER A 228 -2.51 2.91 -3.45
N LEU A 229 -1.70 2.11 -4.14
CA LEU A 229 -1.78 1.94 -5.61
C LEU A 229 -3.14 1.34 -6.03
N VAL A 230 -3.63 0.31 -5.34
CA VAL A 230 -4.94 -0.29 -5.62
C VAL A 230 -6.09 0.64 -5.21
N GLY A 231 -5.92 1.37 -4.12
CA GLY A 231 -6.84 2.41 -3.68
C GLY A 231 -7.00 3.52 -4.72
N LEU A 232 -5.90 3.99 -5.29
CA LEU A 232 -5.91 4.95 -6.38
C LEU A 232 -6.57 4.38 -7.65
N THR A 233 -6.30 3.11 -7.94
CA THR A 233 -6.89 2.41 -9.09
C THR A 233 -8.42 2.49 -9.01
N TYR A 234 -9.01 2.06 -7.89
CA TYR A 234 -10.47 1.91 -7.77
C TYR A 234 -11.19 3.01 -6.99
N GLY A 235 -10.48 4.07 -6.58
CA GLY A 235 -11.03 5.12 -5.72
C GLY A 235 -11.41 4.62 -4.33
N ILE A 236 -10.68 3.67 -3.77
CA ILE A 236 -10.99 3.03 -2.48
C ILE A 236 -10.24 3.74 -1.35
N PRO A 237 -10.88 3.97 -0.18
CA PRO A 237 -10.20 4.60 0.95
C PRO A 237 -9.04 3.76 1.49
N VAL A 238 -7.89 4.40 1.76
CA VAL A 238 -6.66 3.74 2.22
C VAL A 238 -6.06 4.44 3.42
N VAL A 239 -5.69 3.69 4.46
CA VAL A 239 -4.79 4.17 5.52
C VAL A 239 -3.53 3.30 5.54
N ALA A 240 -2.40 3.86 5.15
CA ALA A 240 -1.11 3.18 5.04
C ALA A 240 -0.15 3.63 6.16
N TYR A 241 0.63 2.70 6.69
CA TYR A 241 1.59 2.95 7.78
C TYR A 241 3.03 2.74 7.32
N GLU A 242 3.90 3.71 7.56
CA GLU A 242 5.33 3.68 7.22
C GLU A 242 5.58 3.16 5.79
N SER A 243 4.67 3.46 4.85
CA SER A 243 4.83 3.05 3.46
C SER A 243 5.96 3.86 2.82
N PRO A 244 6.74 3.29 1.89
CA PRO A 244 7.58 4.09 1.00
C PRO A 244 6.73 4.92 0.03
N GLY A 245 7.27 6.04 -0.43
CA GLY A 245 6.58 6.93 -1.36
C GLY A 245 6.28 6.25 -2.70
N GLU A 246 5.00 6.22 -3.09
CA GLU A 246 4.50 5.46 -4.23
C GLU A 246 4.01 6.31 -5.42
N ARG A 247 4.29 7.62 -5.46
CA ARG A 247 3.98 8.45 -6.65
C ARG A 247 4.72 8.02 -7.90
N LEU A 248 6.01 7.69 -7.80
CA LEU A 248 6.79 7.23 -8.95
C LEU A 248 6.25 5.91 -9.53
N PRO A 249 6.01 4.84 -8.74
CA PRO A 249 5.39 3.63 -9.28
C PRO A 249 3.97 3.87 -9.80
N ALA A 250 3.16 4.75 -9.19
CA ALA A 250 1.85 5.10 -9.73
C ALA A 250 1.93 5.69 -11.15
N LYS A 251 2.90 6.59 -11.40
CA LYS A 251 3.18 7.12 -12.75
C LYS A 251 3.60 6.02 -13.72
N ARG A 252 4.48 5.10 -13.30
CA ARG A 252 4.94 3.97 -14.14
C ARG A 252 3.81 3.00 -14.50
N LEU A 253 2.84 2.85 -13.60
CA LEU A 253 1.64 2.04 -13.79
C LEU A 253 0.51 2.77 -14.52
N HIS A 254 0.76 4.00 -15.01
CA HIS A 254 -0.24 4.82 -15.70
C HIS A 254 -1.53 5.02 -14.88
N LEU A 255 -1.39 5.16 -13.57
CA LEU A 255 -2.52 5.43 -12.66
C LEU A 255 -2.96 6.89 -12.74
N PRO A 256 -4.25 7.18 -12.48
CA PRO A 256 -4.75 8.55 -12.54
C PRO A 256 -4.09 9.44 -11.48
N GLY A 257 -3.75 10.67 -11.84
CA GLY A 257 -3.11 11.64 -10.95
C GLY A 257 -3.33 13.08 -11.41
N PRO A 258 -2.68 14.08 -10.79
CA PRO A 258 -2.86 15.48 -11.18
C PRO A 258 -2.46 15.74 -12.64
N PRO A 259 -3.16 16.64 -13.35
CA PRO A 259 -4.25 17.50 -12.87
C PRO A 259 -5.63 16.81 -12.80
N ALA A 260 -5.77 15.60 -13.34
CA ALA A 260 -7.05 14.89 -13.44
C ALA A 260 -7.65 14.57 -12.07
N ILE A 261 -6.85 14.03 -11.15
CA ILE A 261 -7.22 13.89 -9.73
C ILE A 261 -6.20 14.65 -8.88
N PRO A 262 -6.57 15.78 -8.25
CA PRO A 262 -5.72 16.45 -7.27
C PRO A 262 -5.42 15.54 -6.07
N TYR A 263 -4.18 15.57 -5.57
CA TYR A 263 -3.76 14.70 -4.46
C TYR A 263 -4.65 14.88 -3.21
N GLU A 264 -5.11 16.09 -2.92
CA GLU A 264 -5.97 16.39 -1.78
C GLU A 264 -7.36 15.72 -1.83
N LYS A 265 -7.78 15.29 -3.02
CA LYS A 265 -9.04 14.56 -3.26
C LYS A 265 -8.87 13.04 -3.26
N MET A 266 -7.64 12.54 -3.18
CA MET A 266 -7.40 11.11 -3.02
C MET A 266 -7.66 10.73 -1.56
N ASN A 267 -8.54 9.76 -1.32
CA ASN A 267 -8.82 9.23 0.01
C ASN A 267 -7.75 8.21 0.44
N ILE A 268 -6.51 8.68 0.41
CA ILE A 268 -5.31 7.92 0.73
C ILE A 268 -4.56 8.71 1.79
N TRP A 269 -4.35 8.10 2.95
CA TRP A 269 -3.67 8.69 4.09
C TRP A 269 -2.47 7.84 4.47
N HIS A 270 -1.31 8.48 4.55
CA HIS A 270 -0.07 7.87 4.98
C HIS A 270 0.29 8.36 6.37
N ILE A 271 0.59 7.43 7.25
CA ILE A 271 0.98 7.70 8.64
C ILE A 271 2.39 7.17 8.82
N GLY A 272 3.33 8.04 9.15
CA GLY A 272 4.71 7.63 9.35
C GLY A 272 5.45 8.48 10.37
N HIS A 273 6.74 8.23 10.56
CA HIS A 273 7.53 8.98 11.52
C HIS A 273 8.92 9.39 11.02
N SER A 274 9.40 10.53 11.51
CA SER A 274 10.68 11.15 11.07
C SER A 274 11.94 10.29 11.24
N ALA A 275 11.91 9.26 12.11
CA ALA A 275 13.03 8.34 12.32
C ALA A 275 12.94 7.03 11.51
N ASP A 276 11.99 6.90 10.58
CA ASP A 276 11.87 5.74 9.69
C ASP A 276 12.54 6.07 8.34
N PRO A 277 13.67 5.42 8.00
CA PRO A 277 14.29 5.63 6.70
C PRO A 277 13.45 5.20 5.49
N ILE A 278 12.47 4.30 5.64
CA ILE A 278 11.64 3.86 4.51
C ILE A 278 10.56 4.89 4.19
N PHE A 279 9.81 5.35 5.20
CA PHE A 279 8.84 6.42 5.04
C PHE A 279 9.47 7.74 4.58
N MET A 280 10.61 8.11 5.16
CA MET A 280 11.34 9.33 4.75
C MET A 280 11.96 9.20 3.35
N GLY A 281 12.11 7.97 2.86
CA GLY A 281 12.79 7.62 1.63
C GLY A 281 14.29 7.90 1.63
N GLY A 282 14.91 7.57 0.50
CA GLY A 282 16.35 7.75 0.28
C GLY A 282 17.22 6.58 0.76
N MET A 283 18.48 6.61 0.34
CA MET A 283 19.39 5.47 0.50
C MET A 283 19.82 5.28 1.96
N SER A 284 19.07 4.47 2.71
CA SER A 284 19.49 3.98 4.03
C SER A 284 20.60 2.94 3.89
N SER A 285 21.70 3.12 4.63
CA SER A 285 22.84 2.20 4.63
C SER A 285 22.45 0.77 5.01
N SER A 286 21.44 0.61 5.87
CA SER A 286 20.94 -0.71 6.28
C SER A 286 20.05 -1.37 5.23
N CYS A 287 19.16 -0.63 4.56
CA CYS A 287 18.39 -1.12 3.41
C CYS A 287 19.34 -1.52 2.28
N TYR A 288 20.35 -0.69 2.04
CA TYR A 288 21.43 -0.95 1.09
C TYR A 288 22.14 -2.28 1.40
N LEU A 289 22.59 -2.50 2.64
CA LEU A 289 23.22 -3.78 3.01
C LEU A 289 22.26 -4.97 2.89
N GLY A 290 20.96 -4.74 3.07
CA GLY A 290 19.90 -5.73 2.84
C GLY A 290 19.58 -5.98 1.36
N GLY A 291 20.11 -5.18 0.43
CA GLY A 291 19.82 -5.24 -1.00
C GLY A 291 18.47 -4.61 -1.40
N TYR A 292 17.95 -3.67 -0.61
CA TYR A 292 16.74 -2.90 -0.88
C TYR A 292 17.11 -1.47 -1.31
N ALA A 293 16.81 -1.12 -2.55
CA ALA A 293 17.00 0.20 -3.13
C ALA A 293 15.71 1.02 -2.96
N MET A 294 15.53 1.59 -1.77
CA MET A 294 14.36 2.39 -1.38
C MET A 294 14.66 3.88 -1.61
N GLU A 295 14.57 4.33 -2.86
CA GLU A 295 14.98 5.68 -3.26
C GLU A 295 13.80 6.68 -3.30
N THR A 296 12.57 6.20 -3.44
CA THR A 296 11.37 7.05 -3.49
C THR A 296 10.96 7.58 -2.11
N LYS A 297 10.32 8.74 -2.10
CA LYS A 297 9.84 9.45 -0.90
C LYS A 297 8.48 10.12 -1.09
N CYS A 298 8.00 10.29 -2.32
CA CYS A 298 6.78 11.05 -2.57
C CYS A 298 5.52 10.19 -2.49
N HIS A 299 4.58 10.55 -1.61
CA HIS A 299 3.35 9.79 -1.34
C HIS A 299 2.12 10.31 -2.08
N LEU A 300 1.21 9.43 -2.50
CA LEU A 300 -0.10 9.85 -3.00
C LEU A 300 -0.94 10.42 -1.84
N GLY A 301 -2.02 11.12 -2.16
CA GLY A 301 -2.93 11.64 -1.12
C GLY A 301 -2.25 12.57 -0.12
N LYS A 302 -2.44 12.26 1.18
CA LYS A 302 -1.96 13.08 2.30
C LYS A 302 -1.08 12.25 3.24
N SER A 303 -0.02 12.86 3.75
CA SER A 303 0.90 12.29 4.73
C SER A 303 0.76 13.00 6.07
N SER A 304 0.80 12.24 7.16
CA SER A 304 0.90 12.71 8.54
C SER A 304 2.15 12.10 9.18
N MET A 305 3.08 12.97 9.61
CA MET A 305 4.40 12.55 10.05
C MET A 305 4.65 12.89 11.53
N PHE A 306 4.87 11.87 12.34
CA PHE A 306 5.25 12.01 13.74
C PHE A 306 6.73 12.44 13.88
N ASP A 307 6.96 13.60 14.48
CA ASP A 307 8.31 14.16 14.72
C ASP A 307 9.01 13.51 15.94
N VAL A 308 9.20 12.20 15.90
CA VAL A 308 9.90 11.45 16.95
C VAL A 308 11.38 11.84 17.12
N ILE A 309 12.04 12.37 16.07
CA ILE A 309 13.40 12.92 16.19
C ILE A 309 13.39 14.19 17.03
N GLY A 310 12.52 15.15 16.73
CA GLY A 310 12.43 16.41 17.45
C GLY A 310 11.90 16.22 18.88
N LYS A 311 10.87 15.40 19.04
CA LYS A 311 10.13 15.22 20.29
C LYS A 311 10.74 14.17 21.23
N TYR A 312 11.08 12.99 20.71
CA TYR A 312 11.62 11.86 21.49
C TYR A 312 13.13 11.64 21.32
N LYS A 313 13.81 12.44 20.51
CA LYS A 313 15.27 12.32 20.24
C LYS A 313 15.65 10.97 19.65
N TRP A 314 14.75 10.34 18.91
CA TRP A 314 15.08 9.16 18.13
C TRP A 314 16.11 9.49 17.06
N HIS A 315 16.78 8.45 16.57
CA HIS A 315 17.68 8.53 15.42
C HIS A 315 17.12 7.71 14.27
N LEU A 316 17.45 8.12 13.05
CA LEU A 316 17.11 7.37 11.84
C LEU A 316 17.61 5.94 11.98
N ASN A 317 16.69 4.97 12.01
CA ASN A 317 17.02 3.57 12.23
C ASN A 317 15.95 2.70 11.57
N ILE A 318 16.39 1.74 10.77
CA ILE A 318 15.50 0.77 10.12
C ILE A 318 14.71 -0.07 11.12
N GLN A 319 15.17 -0.22 12.35
CA GLN A 319 14.40 -0.93 13.38
C GLN A 319 13.15 -0.16 13.82
N ASN A 320 13.13 1.17 13.63
CA ASN A 320 11.97 1.99 13.96
C ASN A 320 10.85 1.80 12.93
N HIS A 321 11.16 1.36 11.70
CA HIS A 321 10.19 1.07 10.65
C HIS A 321 9.13 0.04 11.06
N ARG A 322 9.39 -0.81 12.07
CA ARG A 322 8.47 -1.90 12.42
C ARG A 322 7.12 -1.34 12.87
N ILE A 323 6.03 -1.83 12.29
CA ILE A 323 4.67 -1.46 12.71
C ILE A 323 4.40 -1.57 14.22
N ARG A 324 5.02 -2.53 14.93
CA ARG A 324 4.94 -2.61 16.40
C ARG A 324 5.48 -1.36 17.10
N VAL A 325 6.56 -0.76 16.59
CA VAL A 325 7.13 0.50 17.12
C VAL A 325 6.13 1.64 16.91
N VAL A 326 5.50 1.71 15.73
CA VAL A 326 4.45 2.71 15.46
C VAL A 326 3.30 2.57 16.46
N ILE A 327 2.80 1.35 16.69
CA ILE A 327 1.69 1.10 17.62
C ILE A 327 2.12 1.40 19.06
N ASP A 328 3.14 0.71 19.55
CA ASP A 328 3.46 0.64 20.98
C ASP A 328 4.24 1.86 21.47
N ASP A 329 5.09 2.45 20.63
CA ASP A 329 6.01 3.52 21.02
C ASP A 329 5.61 4.91 20.51
N ILE A 330 4.72 4.97 19.52
CA ILE A 330 4.21 6.24 18.97
C ILE A 330 2.72 6.37 19.30
N LEU A 331 1.83 5.64 18.62
CA LEU A 331 0.38 5.84 18.75
C LEU A 331 -0.12 5.66 20.19
N ASN A 332 0.41 4.70 20.93
CA ASN A 332 0.01 4.46 22.33
C ASN A 332 0.66 5.41 23.34
N LYS A 333 1.71 6.14 22.95
CA LYS A 333 2.52 6.96 23.86
C LYS A 333 2.62 8.42 23.43
N TRP A 334 2.03 8.83 22.31
CA TRP A 334 2.18 10.19 21.81
C TRP A 334 1.51 11.19 22.74
N GLU A 335 2.31 12.10 23.31
CA GLU A 335 1.83 13.09 24.29
C GLU A 335 1.59 14.48 23.68
N TRP A 336 1.80 14.64 22.38
CA TRP A 336 1.60 15.90 21.66
C TRP A 336 0.37 15.84 20.77
N GLU A 337 0.04 16.97 20.17
CA GLU A 337 -0.97 17.03 19.11
C GLU A 337 -0.58 16.11 17.95
N TYR A 338 -1.57 15.39 17.42
CA TYR A 338 -1.37 14.53 16.25
C TYR A 338 -1.00 15.40 15.03
N PRO A 339 -0.02 14.98 14.22
CA PRO A 339 0.37 15.76 13.06
C PRO A 339 -0.77 15.86 12.04
N GLU A 340 -0.89 17.01 11.40
CA GLU A 340 -1.88 17.23 10.34
C GLU A 340 -1.60 16.33 9.11
N TYR A 341 -2.67 15.97 8.39
CA TYR A 341 -2.57 15.29 7.10
C TYR A 341 -2.38 16.29 5.97
N LEU A 342 -1.18 16.34 5.40
CA LEU A 342 -0.79 17.32 4.40
C LEU A 342 -0.45 16.65 3.07
N VAL A 343 -0.80 17.29 1.96
CA VAL A 343 -0.30 16.88 0.64
C VAL A 343 1.17 17.24 0.54
N GLU A 344 2.00 16.30 0.11
CA GLU A 344 3.40 16.59 -0.20
C GLU A 344 3.49 17.41 -1.49
N SER A 345 3.54 18.73 -1.34
CA SER A 345 3.78 19.69 -2.43
C SER A 345 5.26 19.69 -2.82
N GLU A 346 5.56 19.88 -4.12
CA GLU A 346 6.94 20.03 -4.61
C GLU A 346 7.85 18.82 -4.30
N CYS A 347 7.28 17.62 -4.30
CA CYS A 347 8.04 16.39 -4.11
C CYS A 347 8.41 15.76 -5.45
N GLU A 348 9.72 15.54 -5.64
CA GLU A 348 10.29 14.86 -6.78
C GLU A 348 11.15 13.66 -6.33
N ASP A 349 10.88 12.52 -6.94
CA ASP A 349 11.68 11.31 -6.83
C ASP A 349 12.68 11.25 -7.99
N CYS A 350 13.88 10.72 -7.73
CA CYS A 350 14.82 10.34 -8.77
C CYS A 350 15.31 11.47 -9.69
N GLY A 351 15.33 12.75 -9.24
CA GLY A 351 15.73 13.89 -10.07
C GLY A 351 17.17 13.88 -10.61
N ALA A 352 18.01 12.93 -10.21
CA ALA A 352 19.33 12.70 -10.80
C ALA A 352 19.31 11.79 -12.03
N TRP A 353 18.21 11.06 -12.27
CA TRP A 353 18.07 10.09 -13.35
C TRP A 353 17.45 10.71 -14.61
N ASN A 354 17.96 10.33 -15.78
CA ASN A 354 17.37 10.65 -17.07
C ASN A 354 16.55 9.46 -17.56
N PHE A 355 15.25 9.67 -17.72
CA PHE A 355 14.32 8.64 -18.22
C PHE A 355 14.10 8.81 -19.73
N ILE A 356 14.53 7.83 -20.53
CA ILE A 356 14.46 7.85 -21.99
C ILE A 356 13.26 7.03 -22.46
N GLU A 357 12.38 7.66 -23.24
CA GLU A 357 11.19 7.06 -23.85
C GLU A 357 11.45 6.63 -25.31
N ASN A 358 10.59 5.76 -25.84
CA ASN A 358 10.52 5.35 -27.25
C ASN A 358 11.79 4.69 -27.81
N MET A 359 12.61 4.07 -26.97
CA MET A 359 13.81 3.36 -27.45
C MET A 359 13.50 2.07 -28.21
N ASN A 360 12.31 1.50 -28.02
CA ASN A 360 11.89 0.29 -28.73
C ASN A 360 11.47 0.54 -30.20
N ASN A 361 11.47 1.81 -30.66
CA ASN A 361 11.10 2.24 -32.01
C ASN A 361 12.30 2.53 -32.93
N GLN A 362 13.51 2.04 -32.60
CA GLN A 362 14.72 2.17 -33.44
C GLN A 362 15.22 0.85 -33.99
#